data_AF-A0A2T1D3X5-F1
#
_entry.id   AF-A0A2T1D3X5-F1
#
_cell.length_a   1.000
_cell.length_b   1.000
_cell.length_c   1.000
_cell.angle_alpha   90.00
_cell.angle_beta   90.00
_cell.angle_gamma   90.00
#
_symmetry.space_group_name_H-M   'P 1'
#
loop_
_entity.id
_entity.type
_entity.pdbx_description
1 polymer ?
#
loop_
_entity_poly.entity_id
_entity_poly.type
_entity_poly.pdbx_seq_one_letter_code
_entity_poly.pdbx_strand_id
1 'polypeptide(L)' 'MQTSNVRSELRVQIPEKIRQALEAYASENQFPMDLVIEMALAQFLDVDAVTFDDCNPVMSPGQLREEIEVLRYQLDKQ' A
#
# COMPACT_ATOMS: atom_id res chain seq x y z
N MET A 1 32.27 3.21 -16.23
CA MET A 1 31.10 3.88 -15.64
C MET A 1 30.92 3.31 -14.25
N GLN A 2 31.28 4.06 -13.21
CA GLN A 2 31.09 3.63 -11.82
C GLN A 2 29.61 3.81 -11.47
N THR A 3 28.91 2.70 -11.23
CA THR A 3 27.56 2.72 -10.68
C THR A 3 27.66 3.17 -9.24
N SER A 4 27.33 4.44 -8.97
CA SER A 4 27.12 4.93 -7.61
C SER A 4 25.98 4.12 -7.00
N ASN A 5 26.33 3.15 -6.16
CA ASN A 5 25.40 2.44 -5.29
C ASN A 5 24.92 3.42 -4.22
N VAL A 6 24.01 4.32 -4.59
CA VAL A 6 23.37 5.23 -3.63
C VAL A 6 22.36 4.38 -2.87
N ARG A 7 22.79 3.76 -1.77
CA ARG A 7 21.84 3.32 -0.74
C ARG A 7 21.27 4.58 -0.13
N SER A 8 20.06 4.95 -0.53
CA SER A 8 19.29 6.02 0.08
C SER A 8 18.92 5.57 1.50
N GLU A 9 19.70 5.98 2.50
CA GLU A 9 19.36 5.72 3.90
C GLU A 9 18.11 6.51 4.28
N LEU A 10 17.01 5.81 4.53
CA LEU A 10 15.75 6.43 4.93
C LEU A 10 15.82 6.80 6.43
N ARG A 11 16.19 8.05 6.73
CA ARG A 11 16.23 8.57 8.10
C ARG A 11 14.91 9.21 8.50
N VAL A 12 14.05 8.43 9.17
CA VAL A 12 12.74 8.89 9.64
C VAL A 12 12.67 8.75 11.16
N GLN A 13 12.23 9.80 11.85
CA GLN A 13 11.87 9.70 13.26
C GLN A 13 10.44 9.18 13.36
N ILE A 14 10.28 7.97 13.88
CA ILE A 14 8.98 7.32 14.05
C ILE A 14 8.67 7.18 15.54
N PRO A 15 7.41 7.38 15.96
CA PRO A 15 6.98 7.11 17.33
C PRO A 15 7.34 5.69 17.78
N GLU A 16 7.71 5.56 19.05
CA GLU A 16 8.14 4.29 19.67
C GLU A 16 7.18 3.13 19.38
N LYS A 17 5.87 3.39 19.49
CA LYS A 17 4.83 2.38 19.23
C LYS A 17 4.88 1.83 17.80
N ILE A 18 5.17 2.69 16.81
CA ILE A 18 5.27 2.28 15.40
C ILE A 18 6.58 1.52 15.17
N ARG A 19 7.68 1.97 15.79
CA ARG A 19 8.96 1.25 15.70
C ARG A 19 8.84 -0.19 16.21
N GLN A 20 8.20 -0.39 17.36
CA GLN A 20 7.98 -1.73 17.92
C GLN A 20 7.13 -2.61 17.01
N ALA A 21 6.11 -2.06 16.35
CA ALA A 21 5.30 -2.79 15.40
C ALA A 21 6.10 -3.22 14.15
N LEU A 22 6.93 -2.32 13.62
CA LEU A 22 7.83 -2.61 12.50
C LEU A 22 8.88 -3.67 12.88
N GLU A 23 9.48 -3.57 14.06
CA GLU A 23 10.43 -4.56 14.61
C GLU A 23 9.79 -5.94 14.76
N ALA A 24 8.58 -5.99 15.33
CA ALA A 24 7.85 -7.25 15.51
C ALA A 24 7.57 -7.91 14.14
N TYR A 25 7.04 -7.15 13.18
CA TYR A 25 6.75 -7.66 11.85
C TYR A 25 8.03 -8.12 11.12
N ALA A 26 9.10 -7.33 11.18
CA ALA A 26 10.40 -7.66 10.60
C ALA A 26 10.96 -8.96 11.19
N SER A 27 10.89 -9.11 12.53
CA SER A 27 11.36 -10.31 13.22
C SER A 27 10.54 -11.55 12.87
N GLU A 28 9.21 -11.42 12.82
CA GLU A 28 8.30 -12.52 12.51
C GLU A 28 8.49 -13.04 11.08
N ASN A 29 8.67 -12.12 10.14
CA ASN A 29 8.79 -12.44 8.71
C ASN A 29 10.25 -12.53 8.21
N GLN A 30 11.22 -12.36 9.11
CA GLN A 30 12.67 -12.41 8.81
C GLN A 30 13.09 -11.41 7.73
N PHE A 31 12.46 -10.24 7.71
CA PHE A 31 12.77 -9.16 6.78
C PHE A 31 13.69 -8.12 7.41
N PRO A 32 14.60 -7.51 6.63
CA PRO A 32 15.33 -6.34 7.11
C PRO A 32 14.37 -5.18 7.34
N MET A 33 14.62 -4.40 8.39
CA MET A 33 13.75 -3.29 8.78
C MET A 33 13.53 -2.28 7.66
N ASP A 34 14.59 -1.95 6.91
CA ASP A 34 14.52 -1.02 5.79
C ASP A 34 13.51 -1.48 4.73
N LEU A 35 13.46 -2.78 4.42
CA LEU A 35 12.52 -3.36 3.46
C LEU A 35 11.08 -3.27 3.95
N VAL A 36 10.84 -3.51 5.26
CA VAL A 36 9.49 -3.39 5.84
C VAL A 36 9.00 -1.95 5.74
N ILE A 37 9.87 -0.98 5.98
CA ILE A 37 9.53 0.44 5.86
C ILE A 37 9.28 0.81 4.39
N GLU A 38 10.16 0.39 3.47
CA GLU A 38 9.99 0.60 2.03
C GLU A 38 8.66 0.02 1.53
N MET A 39 8.31 -1.21 1.91
CA MET A 39 7.05 -1.84 1.57
C MET A 39 5.85 -1.09 2.13
N ALA A 40 5.91 -0.67 3.40
CA ALA A 40 4.83 0.09 4.03
C ALA A 40 4.61 1.43 3.33
N LEU A 41 5.69 2.13 2.95
CA LEU A 41 5.61 3.38 2.19
C LEU A 41 5.12 3.16 0.77
N ALA A 42 5.60 2.12 0.08
CA ALA A 42 5.16 1.77 -1.27
C ALA A 42 3.66 1.47 -1.29
N GLN A 43 3.17 0.69 -0.31
CA GLN A 43 1.76 0.41 -0.15
C GLN A 43 0.95 1.68 0.18
N PHE A 44 1.47 2.58 1.03
CA PHE A 44 0.78 3.84 1.33
C PHE A 44 0.70 4.79 0.14
N LEU A 45 1.73 4.82 -0.70
CA LEU A 45 1.80 5.69 -1.89
C LEU A 45 1.12 5.10 -3.12
N ASP A 46 0.80 3.81 -3.10
CA ASP A 46 0.06 3.15 -4.16
C ASP A 46 -1.41 3.65 -4.15
N VAL A 47 -1.77 4.37 -5.21
CA VAL A 47 -3.11 4.94 -5.41
C VAL A 47 -4.20 3.88 -5.53
N ASP A 48 -3.82 2.64 -5.86
CA ASP A 48 -4.71 1.48 -5.94
C ASP A 48 -4.69 0.65 -4.64
N ALA A 49 -3.83 1.00 -3.66
CA ALA A 49 -3.83 0.29 -2.38
C ALA A 49 -5.11 0.61 -1.62
N VAL A 50 -5.86 -0.45 -1.30
CA VAL A 50 -7.08 -0.37 -0.50
C VAL A 50 -6.69 0.08 0.90
N THR A 51 -6.83 1.38 1.17
CA THR A 51 -6.71 1.91 2.52
C THR A 51 -8.06 1.81 3.22
N PHE A 52 -8.08 1.88 4.55
CA PHE A 52 -9.35 1.91 5.29
C PHE A 52 -10.19 3.15 4.99
N ASP A 53 -9.61 4.18 4.36
CA ASP A 53 -10.34 5.36 3.88
C ASP A 53 -11.20 5.03 2.64
N ASP A 54 -10.84 4.00 1.86
CA ASP A 54 -11.62 3.48 0.73
C ASP A 54 -12.65 2.41 1.13
N CYS A 55 -12.67 2.03 2.41
CA CYS A 55 -13.75 1.23 2.97
C CYS A 55 -14.99 2.11 3.10
N ASN A 56 -15.71 2.31 2.01
CA ASN A 56 -17.14 2.62 2.08
C ASN A 56 -17.86 1.27 2.31
N PRO A 57 -18.25 0.91 3.55
CA PRO A 57 -18.79 -0.42 3.87
C PRO A 57 -20.16 -0.70 3.21
N VAL A 58 -20.68 0.25 2.42
CA VAL A 58 -21.95 0.14 1.72
C VAL A 58 -21.85 -0.79 0.51
N MET A 59 -20.67 -0.96 -0.11
CA MET A 59 -20.49 -1.90 -1.23
C MET A 59 -19.13 -2.58 -1.20
N SER A 60 -19.14 -3.90 -1.29
CA SER A 60 -17.93 -4.69 -1.47
C SER A 60 -17.26 -4.40 -2.82
N PRO A 61 -15.94 -4.61 -2.97
CA PRO A 61 -15.25 -4.47 -4.26
C PRO A 61 -15.86 -5.29 -5.40
N GLY A 62 -16.54 -6.40 -5.10
CA GLY A 62 -17.28 -7.18 -6.09
C GLY A 62 -18.49 -6.43 -6.65
N GLN A 63 -19.24 -5.75 -5.79
CA GLN A 63 -20.43 -4.99 -6.18
C GLN A 63 -20.09 -3.77 -7.04
N LEU A 64 -18.98 -3.08 -6.73
CA LEU A 64 -18.50 -1.95 -7.53
C LEU A 64 -18.08 -2.39 -8.95
N ARG A 65 -17.43 -3.55 -9.08
CA ARG A 65 -17.03 -4.09 -10.39
C ARG A 65 -18.24 -4.40 -11.26
N GLU A 66 -19.26 -5.03 -10.67
CA GLU A 66 -20.51 -5.35 -11.36
C GLU A 66 -21.24 -4.07 -11.81
N GLU A 67 -21.34 -3.06 -10.94
CA GLU A 67 -21.98 -1.78 -11.28
C GLU A 67 -21.25 -1.04 -12.41
N ILE A 68 -19.92 -1.00 -12.38
CA ILE A 68 -19.10 -0.38 -13.45
C ILE A 68 -19.31 -1.09 -14.79
N GLU A 69 -19.38 -2.43 -14.78
CA GLU A 69 -19.61 -3.21 -16.00
C GLU A 69 -20.99 -2.91 -16.61
N VAL A 70 -22.02 -2.82 -15.77
CA VAL A 70 -23.39 -2.44 -16.21
C VAL A 70 -23.44 -1.01 -16.76
N LEU A 71 -22.80 -0.05 -16.10
CA LEU A 71 -22.79 1.35 -16.55
C LEU A 71 -22.08 1.51 -17.91
N ARG A 72 -20.96 0.81 -18.11
CA ARG A 72 -20.25 0.81 -19.40
C ARG A 72 -21.12 0.24 -20.52
N TYR A 73 -21.81 -0.87 -20.26
CA TYR A 73 -22.74 -1.45 -21.23
C TYR A 73 -23.86 -0.46 -21.62
N GLN A 74 -24.37 0.32 -20.67
CA GLN A 74 -25.41 1.31 -20.95
C GLN A 74 -24.90 2.50 -21.78
N LEU A 75 -23.67 2.95 -21.51
CA LEU A 75 -23.02 4.01 -22.27
C LEU A 75 -22.76 3.58 -23.73
N ASP A 76 -22.32 2.34 -23.95
CA ASP A 76 -22.08 1.79 -25.28
C ASP A 76 -23.37 1.62 -26.12
N LYS A 77 -24.54 1.69 -25.46
CA LYS A 77 -25.86 1.54 -26.09
C LYS A 77 -26.56 2.88 -26.41
N GLN A 78 -25.96 4.02 -26.06
CA GLN A 78 -26.45 5.36 -26.44
C GLN A 78 -25.77 5.86 -27.72
#